data_AF-B2ABM3-F1
#
_entry.id   AF-B2ABM3-F1
#
_cell.length_a   1.000
_cell.length_b   1.000
_cell.length_c   1.000
_cell.angle_alpha   90.00
_cell.angle_beta   90.00
_cell.angle_gamma   90.00
#
_symmetry.space_group_name_H-M   'P 1'
#
loop_
_entity.id
_entity.type
_entity.pdbx_description
1 polymer ?
#
loop_
_entity_poly.entity_id
_entity_poly.type
_entity_poly.pdbx_seq_one_letter_code
_entity_poly.pdbx_strand_id
1 'polypeptide(L)'
;RFPPGFQVVTKPKRFFAVGRIFKVPWFEPLGSTDPSPNDPFPSANPPNLEYSTKCPEFHGEKPLAKYRWFVVVRRRLHHSLCFSITTYAGANKSATNKTCRGRDVDFVVLHNSNVVPAKPYEEENITRKPIGVIIEDQETYISPVARLDCGRIYTVEDHLRVMKVGRVHPGSLAALEEYFKDSVS
;
A
#
# COMPACT_ATOMS: atom_id res chain seq x y z
N ARG A 1 -17.81 -12.87 4.86
CA ARG A 1 -17.78 -13.16 3.40
C ARG A 1 -16.88 -12.08 2.80
N PHE A 2 -15.94 -12.39 1.91
CA PHE A 2 -15.15 -11.32 1.28
C PHE A 2 -16.07 -10.45 0.41
N PRO A 3 -15.78 -9.13 0.28
CA PRO A 3 -16.46 -8.29 -0.68
C PRO A 3 -16.36 -8.87 -2.09
N PRO A 4 -17.31 -8.56 -2.99
CA PRO A 4 -17.20 -8.90 -4.40
C PRO A 4 -15.84 -8.50 -4.99
N GLY A 5 -15.30 -9.30 -5.91
CA GLY A 5 -14.04 -9.01 -6.60
C GLY A 5 -12.77 -9.63 -5.99
N PHE A 6 -12.81 -10.11 -4.73
CA PHE A 6 -11.69 -10.86 -4.15
C PHE A 6 -11.72 -12.34 -4.56
N GLN A 7 -10.68 -12.80 -5.23
CA GLN A 7 -10.58 -14.17 -5.73
C GLN A 7 -9.13 -14.68 -5.71
N VAL A 8 -8.97 -16.00 -5.63
CA VAL A 8 -7.67 -16.64 -5.90
C VAL A 8 -7.40 -16.57 -7.39
N VAL A 9 -6.21 -16.13 -7.78
CA VAL A 9 -5.86 -15.93 -9.19
C VAL A 9 -5.53 -17.28 -9.85
N THR A 10 -6.20 -17.61 -10.95
CA THR A 10 -5.97 -18.87 -11.70
C THR A 10 -4.70 -18.85 -12.55
N LYS A 11 -4.25 -17.66 -12.99
CA LYS A 11 -3.04 -17.47 -13.81
C LYS A 11 -2.07 -16.49 -13.13
N PRO A 12 -1.45 -16.85 -11.99
CA PRO A 12 -0.67 -15.93 -11.16
C PRO A 12 0.47 -15.25 -11.93
N LYS A 13 1.19 -16.00 -12.79
CA LYS A 13 2.27 -15.45 -13.64
C LYS A 13 1.82 -14.28 -14.54
N ARG A 14 0.56 -14.27 -14.99
CA ARG A 14 -0.01 -13.18 -15.82
C ARG A 14 -0.59 -12.05 -14.99
N PHE A 15 -1.09 -12.37 -13.79
CA PHE A 15 -1.67 -11.38 -12.90
C PHE A 15 -0.59 -10.56 -12.20
N PHE A 16 0.32 -11.21 -11.46
CA PHE A 16 1.40 -10.59 -10.69
C PHE A 16 2.59 -10.19 -11.58
N ALA A 17 2.30 -9.60 -12.73
CA ALA A 17 3.31 -8.95 -13.56
C ALA A 17 3.77 -7.63 -12.91
N VAL A 18 4.99 -7.21 -13.19
CA VAL A 18 5.54 -5.92 -12.71
C VAL A 18 4.58 -4.76 -13.07
N GLY A 19 4.34 -3.88 -12.11
CA GLY A 19 3.39 -2.79 -12.22
C GLY A 19 1.94 -3.16 -11.92
N ARG A 20 1.59 -4.44 -11.68
CA ARG A 20 0.22 -4.81 -11.29
C ARG A 20 -0.17 -4.16 -9.97
N ILE A 21 -1.36 -3.57 -9.92
CA ILE A 21 -1.97 -3.02 -8.71
C ILE A 21 -3.14 -3.90 -8.28
N PHE A 22 -3.14 -4.28 -7.00
CA PHE A 22 -4.19 -5.12 -6.41
C PHE A 22 -4.41 -4.81 -4.93
N LYS A 23 -5.59 -5.19 -4.41
CA LYS A 23 -5.89 -5.19 -2.97
C LYS A 23 -5.88 -6.61 -2.43
N VAL A 24 -5.48 -6.78 -1.18
CA VAL A 24 -5.50 -8.06 -0.47
C VAL A 24 -5.91 -7.84 0.99
N PRO A 25 -6.67 -8.76 1.61
CA PRO A 25 -6.82 -8.78 3.06
C PRO A 25 -5.45 -8.96 3.70
N TRP A 26 -5.14 -8.15 4.69
CA TRP A 26 -3.84 -8.10 5.33
C TRP A 26 -3.99 -8.07 6.85
N PHE A 27 -3.16 -8.84 7.52
CA PHE A 27 -3.15 -8.97 8.97
C PHE A 27 -1.81 -8.46 9.49
N GLU A 28 -1.85 -7.55 10.45
CA GLU A 28 -0.65 -7.02 11.11
C GLU A 28 -0.76 -7.23 12.61
N PRO A 29 0.38 -7.48 13.29
CA PRO A 29 0.41 -7.47 14.75
C PRO A 29 0.01 -6.08 15.25
N LEU A 30 -0.72 -6.03 16.36
CA LEU A 30 -0.99 -4.79 17.05
C LEU A 30 0.34 -4.33 17.67
N GLY A 31 0.96 -3.29 17.12
CA GLY A 31 2.17 -2.72 17.73
C GLY A 31 1.86 -2.20 19.13
N SER A 32 2.90 -2.05 19.97
CA SER A 32 2.76 -1.48 21.31
C SER A 32 2.11 -0.09 21.24
N THR A 33 0.85 0.02 21.67
CA THR A 33 0.18 1.28 21.93
C THR A 33 0.52 1.79 23.33
N ASP A 34 1.76 1.62 23.79
CA ASP A 34 2.19 2.33 24.99
C ASP A 34 2.24 3.81 24.62
N PRO A 35 1.30 4.64 25.11
CA PRO A 35 1.40 6.07 24.92
C PRO A 35 2.62 6.46 25.72
N SER A 36 3.74 6.75 25.05
CA SER A 36 4.80 7.48 25.73
C SER A 36 4.15 8.77 26.27
N PRO A 37 4.33 9.13 27.55
CA PRO A 37 3.80 10.37 28.11
C PRO A 37 4.24 11.62 27.32
N ASN A 38 5.29 11.48 26.50
CA ASN A 38 5.84 12.51 25.64
C ASN A 38 5.51 12.32 24.15
N ASP A 39 4.62 11.38 23.78
CA ASP A 39 4.16 11.26 22.40
C ASP A 39 3.13 12.36 22.10
N PRO A 40 3.46 13.37 21.27
CA PRO A 40 2.54 14.46 20.95
C PRO A 40 1.33 13.99 20.12
N PHE A 41 1.38 12.74 19.63
CA PHE A 41 0.37 12.15 18.77
C PHE A 41 0.02 10.75 19.30
N PRO A 42 -0.89 10.63 20.28
CA PRO A 42 -1.39 9.32 20.68
C PRO A 42 -1.81 8.58 19.41
N SER A 43 -1.32 7.33 19.27
CA SER A 43 -1.68 6.41 18.19
C SER A 43 -3.18 6.13 18.28
N ALA A 44 -3.99 7.09 17.83
CA ALA A 44 -5.42 6.95 17.76
C ALA A 44 -5.66 5.81 16.78
N ASN A 45 -6.25 4.72 17.29
CA ASN A 45 -6.73 3.63 16.46
C ASN A 45 -7.48 4.24 15.27
N PRO A 46 -7.09 3.96 14.02
CA PRO A 46 -7.80 4.50 12.87
C PRO A 46 -9.29 4.14 13.01
N PRO A 47 -10.22 5.05 12.66
CA PRO A 47 -11.65 4.89 12.92
C PRO A 47 -12.31 3.69 12.22
N ASN A 48 -11.56 2.93 11.42
CA ASN A 48 -11.98 1.71 10.71
C ASN A 48 -11.18 0.47 11.16
N LEU A 49 -10.88 0.37 12.45
CA LEU A 49 -10.19 -0.79 13.03
C LEU A 49 -11.17 -1.97 13.17
N GLU A 50 -11.42 -2.70 12.08
CA GLU A 50 -12.17 -3.95 12.16
C GLU A 50 -11.25 -5.07 12.65
N TYR A 51 -11.34 -5.42 13.94
CA TYR A 51 -10.79 -6.68 14.42
C TYR A 51 -11.51 -7.82 13.71
N SER A 52 -10.75 -8.73 13.09
CA SER A 52 -11.34 -9.90 12.45
C SER A 52 -12.13 -10.71 13.48
N THR A 53 -13.46 -10.74 13.38
CA THR A 53 -14.31 -11.55 14.27
C THR A 53 -14.05 -13.05 14.12
N LYS A 54 -13.35 -13.45 13.06
CA LYS A 54 -13.04 -14.85 12.74
C LYS A 54 -11.62 -15.29 13.09
N CYS A 55 -10.70 -14.36 13.37
CA CYS A 55 -9.34 -14.71 13.74
C CYS A 55 -9.29 -14.89 15.26
N PRO A 56 -8.96 -16.10 15.75
CA PRO A 56 -8.79 -16.31 17.18
C PRO A 56 -7.62 -15.48 17.70
N GLU A 57 -7.68 -15.13 18.98
CA GLU A 57 -6.55 -14.52 19.66
C GLU A 57 -5.37 -15.49 19.68
N PHE A 58 -4.17 -14.95 19.50
CA PHE A 58 -2.92 -15.67 19.67
C PHE A 58 -2.21 -15.09 20.89
N HIS A 59 -2.12 -15.86 21.98
CA HIS A 59 -1.58 -15.41 23.27
C HIS A 59 -2.21 -14.11 23.83
N GLY A 60 -3.53 -13.94 23.65
CA GLY A 60 -4.25 -12.76 24.12
C GLY A 60 -4.14 -11.54 23.20
N GLU A 61 -3.44 -11.67 22.06
CA GLU A 61 -3.37 -10.63 21.04
C GLU A 61 -4.24 -10.97 19.84
N LYS A 62 -4.93 -9.96 19.30
CA LYS A 62 -5.75 -10.11 18.11
C LYS A 62 -5.15 -9.32 16.94
N PRO A 63 -4.90 -9.95 15.78
CA PRO A 63 -4.33 -9.24 14.66
C PRO A 63 -5.30 -8.18 14.12
N LEU A 64 -4.74 -7.05 13.72
CA LEU A 64 -5.49 -6.03 12.99
C LEU A 64 -5.73 -6.51 11.56
N ALA A 65 -7.00 -6.61 11.16
CA ALA A 65 -7.37 -6.90 9.78
C ALA A 65 -7.65 -5.60 9.02
N LYS A 66 -7.02 -5.42 7.86
CA LYS A 66 -7.27 -4.32 6.93
C LYS A 66 -7.07 -4.76 5.50
N TYR A 67 -7.59 -4.00 4.53
CA TYR A 67 -7.18 -4.18 3.14
C TYR A 67 -5.90 -3.38 2.87
N ARG A 68 -4.90 -4.03 2.27
CA ARG A 68 -3.68 -3.37 1.81
C ARG A 68 -3.61 -3.41 0.29
N TRP A 69 -3.14 -2.32 -0.28
CA TRP A 69 -2.95 -2.14 -1.70
C TRP A 69 -1.48 -2.32 -2.03
N PHE A 70 -1.19 -3.03 -3.11
CA PHE A 70 0.17 -3.36 -3.50
C PHE A 70 0.41 -3.08 -4.97
N VAL A 71 1.65 -2.67 -5.28
CA VAL A 71 2.22 -2.62 -6.62
C VAL A 71 3.30 -3.68 -6.73
N VAL A 72 3.18 -4.61 -7.67
CA VAL A 72 4.23 -5.62 -7.92
C VAL A 72 5.46 -4.95 -8.51
N VAL A 73 6.62 -5.11 -7.88
CA VAL A 73 7.91 -4.61 -8.39
C VAL A 73 8.81 -5.73 -8.89
N ARG A 74 8.66 -6.95 -8.37
CA ARG A 74 9.40 -8.12 -8.84
C ARG A 74 8.61 -9.41 -8.65
N ARG A 75 8.42 -10.17 -9.73
CA ARG A 75 7.79 -11.51 -9.67
C ARG A 75 8.80 -12.58 -9.27
N ARG A 76 8.39 -13.55 -8.43
CA ARG A 76 9.11 -14.80 -8.15
C ARG A 76 8.24 -16.01 -8.55
N LEU A 77 8.61 -17.22 -8.15
CA LEU A 77 7.92 -18.44 -8.61
C LEU A 77 6.53 -18.63 -8.00
N HIS A 78 6.40 -18.36 -6.69
CA HIS A 78 5.17 -18.58 -5.90
C HIS A 78 4.71 -17.34 -5.11
N HIS A 79 5.47 -16.25 -5.21
CA HIS A 79 5.19 -14.99 -4.56
C HIS A 79 5.71 -13.83 -5.42
N SER A 80 5.37 -12.62 -5.01
CA SER A 80 5.85 -11.39 -5.61
C SER A 80 6.33 -10.42 -4.56
N LEU A 81 7.37 -9.66 -4.89
CA LEU A 81 7.82 -8.52 -4.12
C LEU A 81 7.02 -7.30 -4.54
N CYS A 82 6.51 -6.58 -3.54
CA CYS A 82 5.56 -5.51 -3.73
C CYS A 82 5.92 -4.30 -2.88
N PHE A 83 5.69 -3.11 -3.43
CA PHE A 83 5.55 -1.88 -2.65
C PHE A 83 4.10 -1.70 -2.23
N SER A 84 3.86 -1.06 -1.08
CA SER A 84 2.50 -0.80 -0.60
C SER A 84 2.03 0.59 -0.97
N ILE A 85 0.73 0.74 -1.25
CA ILE A 85 0.11 2.06 -1.42
C ILE A 85 -0.49 2.47 -0.07
N THR A 86 -0.11 3.63 0.43
CA THR A 86 -0.72 4.28 1.59
C THR A 86 -1.81 5.22 1.10
N THR A 87 -3.07 4.94 1.44
CA THR A 87 -4.23 5.69 0.95
C THR A 87 -4.88 6.56 2.02
N TYR A 88 -4.35 6.56 3.24
CA TYR A 88 -4.98 7.16 4.40
C TYR A 88 -3.98 7.91 5.25
N ALA A 89 -4.15 9.21 5.31
CA ALA A 89 -3.93 9.94 6.53
C ALA A 89 -5.19 10.79 6.73
N GLY A 90 -5.78 10.73 7.92
CA GLY A 90 -7.08 11.37 8.21
C GLY A 90 -7.06 12.86 7.85
N ALA A 91 -8.25 13.48 7.80
CA ALA A 91 -8.53 14.79 7.21
C ALA A 91 -7.56 15.97 7.50
N ASN A 92 -6.62 15.85 8.44
CA ASN A 92 -5.63 16.87 8.82
C ASN A 92 -4.19 16.30 8.95
N LYS A 93 -3.86 15.18 8.31
CA LYS A 93 -2.60 14.47 8.51
C LYS A 93 -2.04 14.08 7.14
N SER A 94 -0.79 14.40 6.87
CA SER A 94 -0.06 13.96 5.66
C SER A 94 0.04 12.42 5.61
N ALA A 95 0.09 11.83 4.41
CA ALA A 95 0.42 10.41 4.23
C ALA A 95 1.83 10.05 4.77
N THR A 96 2.68 11.06 4.99
CA THR A 96 3.98 10.98 5.68
C THR A 96 3.91 11.34 7.16
N ASN A 97 2.72 11.43 7.77
CA ASN A 97 2.63 11.67 9.21
C ASN A 97 3.50 10.63 9.93
N LYS A 98 4.21 11.03 10.99
CA LYS A 98 5.27 10.28 11.69
C LYS A 98 4.87 8.86 12.14
N THR A 99 3.60 8.50 12.03
CA THR A 99 3.06 7.13 12.18
C THR A 99 3.39 6.22 10.99
N CYS A 100 3.45 6.75 9.77
CA CYS A 100 4.06 6.10 8.61
C CYS A 100 5.58 6.25 8.71
N ARG A 101 6.20 5.38 9.51
CA ARG A 101 7.66 5.30 9.66
C ARG A 101 8.31 5.26 8.25
N GLY A 102 9.32 6.05 7.95
CA GLY A 102 9.97 6.04 6.62
C GLY A 102 10.68 7.36 6.37
N ARG A 103 11.61 7.40 5.42
CA ARG A 103 12.25 8.66 5.01
C ARG A 103 11.41 9.27 3.90
N ASP A 104 11.36 10.59 3.81
CA ASP A 104 10.60 11.31 2.78
C ASP A 104 10.97 10.85 1.35
N VAL A 105 12.26 10.55 1.14
CA VAL A 105 12.82 9.99 -0.10
C VAL A 105 12.22 8.61 -0.48
N ASP A 106 11.68 7.85 0.47
CA ASP A 106 11.12 6.54 0.21
C ASP A 106 9.70 6.61 -0.38
N PHE A 107 9.03 7.77 -0.29
CA PHE A 107 7.66 7.95 -0.76
C PHE A 107 7.60 8.53 -2.17
N VAL A 108 6.54 8.16 -2.90
CA VAL A 108 6.28 8.67 -4.25
C VAL A 108 4.82 9.05 -4.39
N VAL A 109 4.55 10.20 -5.02
CA VAL A 109 3.21 10.58 -5.42
C VAL A 109 2.68 9.59 -6.45
N LEU A 110 1.50 9.03 -6.17
CA LEU A 110 0.81 8.12 -7.08
C LEU A 110 -0.47 8.79 -7.58
N HIS A 111 -0.68 8.79 -8.89
CA HIS A 111 -1.81 9.49 -9.50
C HIS A 111 -2.41 8.70 -10.67
N ASN A 112 -3.68 8.92 -10.97
CA ASN A 112 -4.28 8.39 -12.20
C ASN A 112 -3.59 9.05 -13.41
N SER A 113 -3.18 8.26 -14.41
CA SER A 113 -2.42 8.74 -15.56
C SER A 113 -3.18 9.76 -16.42
N ASN A 114 -4.50 9.81 -16.30
CA ASN A 114 -5.35 10.72 -17.07
C ASN A 114 -5.54 12.08 -16.38
N VAL A 115 -4.92 12.29 -15.21
CA VAL A 115 -4.96 13.57 -14.49
C VAL A 115 -3.55 14.04 -14.16
N VAL A 116 -3.41 15.35 -14.02
CA VAL A 116 -2.16 15.96 -13.53
C VAL A 116 -1.90 15.46 -12.11
N PRO A 117 -0.68 14.97 -11.79
CA PRO A 117 -0.37 14.55 -10.43
C PRO A 117 -0.59 15.70 -9.44
N ALA A 118 -1.20 15.40 -8.30
CA ALA A 118 -1.25 16.35 -7.20
C ALA A 118 0.17 16.70 -6.75
N LYS A 119 0.40 17.97 -6.41
CA LYS A 119 1.63 18.35 -5.73
C LYS A 119 1.65 17.64 -4.36
N PRO A 120 2.80 17.09 -3.92
CA PRO A 120 2.93 16.65 -2.55
C PRO A 120 2.72 17.86 -1.62
N TYR A 121 2.24 17.61 -0.40
CA TYR A 121 2.18 18.64 0.63
C TYR A 121 3.60 19.07 1.00
N GLU A 122 3.77 20.31 1.46
CA GLU A 122 5.09 20.87 1.74
C GLU A 122 5.83 20.05 2.80
N GLU A 123 5.12 19.55 3.82
CA GLU A 123 5.65 18.72 4.89
C GLU A 123 6.03 17.29 4.46
N GLU A 124 5.66 16.86 3.25
CA GLU A 124 5.99 15.52 2.75
C GLU A 124 7.44 15.43 2.23
N ASN A 125 8.04 16.56 1.80
CA ASN A 125 9.36 16.62 1.17
C ASN A 125 9.62 15.55 0.08
N ILE A 126 8.56 15.09 -0.60
CA ILE A 126 8.68 14.06 -1.64
C ILE A 126 9.34 14.67 -2.88
N THR A 127 10.52 14.17 -3.21
CA THR A 127 11.32 14.63 -4.36
C THR A 127 11.29 13.66 -5.53
N ARG A 128 10.82 12.42 -5.32
CA ARG A 128 10.74 11.40 -6.37
C ARG A 128 9.70 11.76 -7.43
N LYS A 129 10.01 11.45 -8.69
CA LYS A 129 9.10 11.62 -9.82
C LYS A 129 7.80 10.83 -9.60
N PRO A 130 6.62 11.44 -9.80
CA PRO A 130 5.33 10.76 -9.64
C PRO A 130 5.18 9.51 -10.52
N ILE A 131 4.45 8.53 -10.02
CA ILE A 131 4.09 7.30 -10.74
C ILE A 131 2.64 7.38 -11.19
N GLY A 132 2.44 7.38 -12.51
CA GLY A 132 1.11 7.33 -13.11
C GLY A 132 0.56 5.90 -13.09
N VAL A 133 -0.74 5.76 -12.83
CA VAL A 133 -1.44 4.47 -12.81
C VAL A 133 -2.71 4.50 -13.67
N ILE A 134 -3.03 3.36 -14.26
CA ILE A 134 -4.27 3.11 -14.98
C ILE A 134 -5.15 2.27 -14.05
N ILE A 135 -6.26 2.85 -13.60
CA ILE A 135 -7.29 2.12 -12.84
C ILE A 135 -8.19 1.41 -13.86
N GLU A 136 -8.33 0.10 -13.71
CA GLU A 136 -9.08 -0.75 -14.64
C GLU A 136 -10.48 -1.12 -14.13
N ASP A 137 -10.72 -0.91 -12.84
CA ASP A 137 -12.02 -1.09 -12.19
C ASP A 137 -12.70 0.28 -12.01
N GLN A 138 -13.86 0.47 -12.65
CA GLN A 138 -14.57 1.75 -12.66
C GLN A 138 -15.13 2.15 -11.29
N GLU A 139 -15.33 1.19 -10.39
CA GLU A 139 -15.79 1.45 -9.02
C GLU A 139 -14.63 1.77 -8.07
N THR A 140 -13.38 1.55 -8.51
CA THR A 140 -12.20 1.81 -7.67
C THR A 140 -11.71 3.24 -7.83
N TYR A 141 -11.64 3.96 -6.72
CA TYR A 141 -11.01 5.28 -6.62
C TYR A 141 -9.65 5.20 -5.95
N ILE A 142 -8.67 5.93 -6.49
CA ILE A 142 -7.39 6.18 -5.81
C ILE A 142 -7.34 7.64 -5.36
N SER A 143 -7.12 7.83 -4.07
CA SER A 143 -7.07 9.16 -3.48
C SER A 143 -5.89 9.97 -4.05
N PRO A 144 -6.05 11.29 -4.32
CA PRO A 144 -4.96 12.19 -4.67
C PRO A 144 -3.85 12.26 -3.60
N VAL A 145 -4.17 11.93 -2.35
CA VAL A 145 -3.19 11.85 -1.25
C VAL A 145 -2.56 10.46 -1.13
N ALA A 146 -2.89 9.52 -2.03
CA ALA A 146 -2.25 8.22 -2.02
C ALA A 146 -0.76 8.33 -2.36
N ARG A 147 0.08 7.61 -1.62
CA ARG A 147 1.52 7.50 -1.87
C ARG A 147 1.92 6.05 -2.06
N LEU A 148 2.95 5.84 -2.86
CA LEU A 148 3.65 4.56 -2.94
C LEU A 148 4.79 4.58 -1.92
N ASP A 149 4.73 3.68 -0.93
CA ASP A 149 5.82 3.44 0.02
C ASP A 149 6.83 2.49 -0.64
N CYS A 150 7.93 3.06 -1.13
CA CYS A 150 9.04 2.31 -1.73
C CYS A 150 10.13 1.97 -0.70
N GLY A 151 9.98 2.38 0.57
CA GLY A 151 10.92 2.07 1.65
C GLY A 151 10.67 0.69 2.25
N ARG A 152 9.56 0.04 1.91
CA ARG A 152 9.18 -1.28 2.40
C ARG A 152 8.81 -2.24 1.28
N ILE A 153 9.52 -3.35 1.23
CA ILE A 153 9.20 -4.47 0.34
C ILE A 153 8.39 -5.50 1.11
N TYR A 154 7.23 -5.84 0.55
CA TYR A 154 6.37 -6.92 1.03
C TYR A 154 6.53 -8.14 0.11
N THR A 155 6.63 -9.32 0.72
CA THR A 155 6.46 -10.57 -0.01
C THR A 155 4.99 -10.96 0.04
N VAL A 156 4.35 -11.09 -1.11
CA VAL A 156 2.94 -11.43 -1.25
C VAL A 156 2.81 -12.75 -2.00
N GLU A 157 2.20 -13.74 -1.37
CA GLU A 157 1.99 -15.07 -1.93
C GLU A 157 0.93 -15.07 -3.05
N ASP A 158 1.17 -15.86 -4.10
CA ASP A 158 0.31 -15.89 -5.29
C ASP A 158 -1.08 -16.51 -5.04
N HIS A 159 -1.22 -17.32 -3.97
CA HIS A 159 -2.43 -18.06 -3.64
C HIS A 159 -3.43 -17.27 -2.76
N LEU A 160 -3.10 -16.03 -2.41
CA LEU A 160 -4.00 -15.16 -1.66
C LEU A 160 -5.21 -14.76 -2.50
N ARG A 161 -6.33 -14.51 -1.83
CA ARG A 161 -7.50 -13.89 -2.46
C ARG A 161 -7.22 -12.41 -2.64
N VAL A 162 -7.17 -11.96 -3.89
CA VAL A 162 -6.86 -10.57 -4.25
C VAL A 162 -7.96 -9.97 -5.12
N MET A 163 -8.07 -8.66 -5.08
CA MET A 163 -8.92 -7.87 -5.97
C MET A 163 -8.03 -7.11 -6.96
N LYS A 164 -8.32 -7.25 -8.26
CA LYS A 164 -7.64 -6.50 -9.32
C LYS A 164 -8.05 -5.02 -9.21
N VAL A 165 -7.08 -4.11 -9.22
CA VAL A 165 -7.33 -2.66 -9.22
C VAL A 165 -6.95 -2.04 -10.56
N GLY A 166 -5.74 -2.35 -11.02
CA GLY A 166 -5.18 -1.65 -12.17
C GLY A 166 -3.72 -2.01 -12.41
N ARG A 167 -3.00 -1.07 -13.03
CA ARG A 167 -1.58 -1.22 -13.35
C ARG A 167 -0.87 0.13 -13.38
N VAL A 168 0.44 0.13 -13.14
CA VAL A 168 1.31 1.28 -13.40
C VAL A 168 1.31 1.58 -14.90
N HIS A 169 1.24 2.86 -15.24
CA HIS A 169 1.30 3.33 -16.62
C HIS A 169 2.67 2.97 -17.23
N PRO A 170 2.75 2.49 -18.49
CA PRO A 170 4.01 2.06 -19.10
C PRO A 170 5.15 3.10 -18.99
N GLY A 171 4.83 4.38 -19.18
CA GLY A 171 5.79 5.48 -19.05
C GLY A 171 6.38 5.72 -17.64
N SER A 172 5.83 5.05 -16.62
CA SER A 172 6.33 5.12 -15.24
C SER A 172 7.04 3.83 -14.79
N LEU A 173 7.09 2.78 -15.63
CA LEU A 173 7.69 1.49 -15.24
C LEU A 173 9.20 1.59 -15.01
N ALA A 174 9.92 2.41 -15.79
CA ALA A 174 11.35 2.61 -15.60
C ALA A 174 11.66 3.26 -14.23
N ALA A 175 10.90 4.28 -13.84
CA ALA A 175 11.02 4.91 -12.54
C ALA A 175 10.65 3.95 -11.39
N LEU A 176 9.62 3.12 -11.57
CA LEU A 176 9.27 2.08 -10.59
C LEU A 176 10.42 1.09 -10.38
N GLU A 177 11.11 0.68 -11.46
CA GLU A 177 12.26 -0.21 -11.39
C GLU A 177 13.46 0.45 -10.69
N GLU A 178 13.71 1.73 -10.98
CA GLU A 178 14.74 2.54 -10.31
C GLU A 178 14.49 2.61 -8.80
N TYR A 179 13.27 2.96 -8.39
CA TYR A 179 12.91 3.01 -6.96
C TYR A 179 13.02 1.66 -6.27
N PHE A 180 12.76 0.55 -7.00
CA PHE A 180 13.03 -0.78 -6.49
C PHE A 180 14.52 -1.04 -6.28
N LYS A 181 15.38 -0.66 -7.22
CA LYS A 181 16.84 -0.80 -7.08
C LYS A 181 17.35 0.00 -5.86
N ASP A 182 16.91 1.26 -5.74
CA ASP A 182 17.28 2.12 -4.61
C ASP A 182 16.83 1.56 -3.25
N SER A 183 15.71 0.83 -3.22
CA SER A 183 15.17 0.26 -1.98
C SER A 183 15.94 -0.97 -1.47
N VAL A 184 16.80 -1.57 -2.31
CA VAL A 184 17.57 -2.78 -1.98
C VAL A 184 19.08 -2.58 -2.09
N SER A 185 19.52 -1.36 -2.44
CA SER A 185 20.92 -0.93 -2.43
C SER A 185 21.30 -0.36 -1.07
#